data_AF-A0A1L5F3A6-F1
#
_entry.id   AF-A0A1L5F3A6-F1
#
_cell.length_a   1.000
_cell.length_b   1.000
_cell.length_c   1.000
_cell.angle_alpha   90.00
_cell.angle_beta   90.00
_cell.angle_gamma   90.00
#
_symmetry.space_group_name_H-M   'P 1'
#
loop_
_entity.id
_entity.type
_entity.pdbx_description
1 polymer ?
#
loop_
_entity_poly.entity_id
_entity_poly.type
_entity_poly.pdbx_seq_one_letter_code
_entity_poly.pdbx_strand_id
1 'polypeptide(L)'
;MQKFSRNHRIAAITKILLENPNKIMSLNNFTLMFNTAKSTVSEDILVVKDTLNKFQMGRIDTISGASGGIKYVCGISSEKRREFAEKLCIILKNRERIIPGNFLYMTDIMFNPAIIYIAGVILASIFIEKNIDYVVTVETKGIPLAYEVARMMGVQLVVVRREQKFTEGSTLTINYVSGSTGRIQTMSLSKKALKKGSKCIFIDDFMRAGGTAIGIINLLKEFESELLGIGFLIDNVETPKKLVQDYKSIVDFKGIDENGNALLFPSGNI
;
A
#
# COMPACT_ATOMS: atom_id res chain seq x y z
N MET A 1 34.83 5.17 24.67
CA MET A 1 33.58 5.13 23.89
C MET A 1 32.40 5.12 24.84
N GLN A 2 31.41 5.99 24.64
CA GLN A 2 30.23 6.08 25.48
C GLN A 2 29.37 4.81 25.33
N LYS A 3 29.10 4.11 26.43
CA LYS A 3 28.29 2.89 26.43
C LYS A 3 26.82 3.27 26.47
N PHE A 4 26.04 2.89 25.46
CA PHE A 4 24.61 3.18 25.43
C PHE A 4 23.86 2.35 26.47
N SER A 5 23.02 2.99 27.29
CA SER A 5 22.14 2.28 28.21
C SER A 5 21.08 1.47 27.45
N ARG A 6 20.45 0.51 28.13
CA ARG A 6 19.40 -0.34 27.54
C ARG A 6 18.27 0.48 26.91
N ASN A 7 17.82 1.53 27.59
CA ASN A 7 16.73 2.39 27.11
C ASN A 7 17.09 3.11 25.80
N HIS A 8 18.34 3.60 25.68
CA HIS A 8 18.80 4.23 24.44
C HIS A 8 18.82 3.22 23.27
N ARG A 9 19.30 2.00 23.52
CA ARG A 9 19.35 0.95 22.49
C ARG A 9 17.96 0.53 22.03
N ILE A 10 17.04 0.29 22.97
CA ILE A 10 15.65 -0.07 22.65
C ILE A 10 14.98 1.03 21.83
N ALA A 11 15.13 2.30 22.23
CA ALA A 11 14.58 3.43 21.49
C ALA A 11 15.15 3.50 20.05
N ALA A 12 16.47 3.36 19.90
CA ALA A 12 17.12 3.36 18.60
C ALA A 12 16.70 2.17 17.73
N ILE A 13 16.69 0.94 18.26
CA ILE A 13 16.24 -0.27 17.55
C ILE A 13 14.81 -0.08 17.06
N THR A 14 13.91 0.38 17.94
CA THR A 14 12.50 0.63 17.58
C THR A 14 12.40 1.62 16.42
N LYS A 15 13.08 2.77 16.53
CA LYS A 15 13.07 3.81 15.50
C LYS A 15 13.58 3.30 14.15
N ILE A 16 14.74 2.63 14.16
CA ILE A 16 15.40 2.12 12.95
C ILE A 16 14.51 1.09 12.23
N LEU A 17 13.89 0.18 12.98
CA LEU A 17 13.00 -0.84 12.43
C LEU A 17 11.74 -0.23 11.82
N LEU A 18 11.09 0.73 12.50
CA LEU A 18 9.87 1.37 12.00
C LEU A 18 10.11 2.25 10.76
N GLU A 19 11.30 2.83 10.61
CA GLU A 19 11.69 3.60 9.42
C GLU A 19 12.07 2.73 8.22
N ASN A 20 12.30 1.44 8.45
CA ASN A 20 12.71 0.48 7.43
C ASN A 20 11.82 -0.77 7.47
N PRO A 21 10.50 -0.61 7.29
CA PRO A 21 9.56 -1.72 7.34
C PRO A 21 9.86 -2.74 6.22
N ASN A 22 9.59 -4.01 6.55
CA ASN A 22 9.82 -5.20 5.76
C ASN A 22 11.26 -5.40 5.21
N LYS A 23 12.24 -4.63 5.70
CA LYS A 23 13.66 -4.82 5.35
C LYS A 23 14.38 -5.66 6.41
N ILE A 24 15.15 -6.64 5.93
CA ILE A 24 15.95 -7.51 6.80
C ILE A 24 17.17 -6.73 7.31
N MET A 25 17.34 -6.71 8.62
CA MET A 25 18.49 -6.12 9.29
C MET A 25 19.26 -7.17 10.08
N SER A 26 20.55 -7.29 9.80
CA SER A 26 21.43 -8.17 10.57
C SER A 26 21.58 -7.66 12.01
N LEU A 27 21.61 -8.57 12.98
CA LEU A 27 21.93 -8.24 14.37
C LEU A 27 23.33 -7.59 14.49
N ASN A 28 24.25 -7.90 13.56
CA ASN A 28 25.59 -7.31 13.53
C ASN A 28 25.55 -5.78 13.39
N ASN A 29 24.57 -5.24 12.67
CA ASN A 29 24.42 -3.80 12.48
C ASN A 29 24.23 -3.10 13.84
N PHE A 30 23.38 -3.68 14.69
CA PHE A 30 23.10 -3.15 16.03
C PHE A 30 24.25 -3.40 17.01
N THR A 31 24.94 -4.55 16.94
CA THR A 31 26.10 -4.80 17.81
C THR A 31 27.24 -3.82 17.54
N LEU A 32 27.50 -3.51 16.27
CA LEU A 32 28.51 -2.52 15.87
C LEU A 32 28.07 -1.12 16.28
N MET A 33 26.81 -0.76 16.02
CA MET A 33 26.26 0.56 16.36
C MET A 33 26.31 0.85 17.86
N PHE A 34 26.00 -0.13 18.72
CA PHE A 34 25.95 0.06 20.17
C PHE A 34 27.20 -0.42 20.92
N ASN A 35 28.17 -1.00 20.20
CA ASN A 35 29.36 -1.65 20.77
C ASN A 35 29.01 -2.61 21.92
N THR A 36 28.10 -3.57 21.66
CA THR A 36 27.61 -4.52 22.67
C THR A 36 27.48 -5.93 22.09
N ALA A 37 27.44 -6.94 22.97
CA ALA A 37 27.32 -8.35 22.58
C ALA A 37 25.98 -8.65 21.88
N LYS A 38 25.99 -9.67 21.01
CA LYS A 38 24.78 -10.15 20.32
C LYS A 38 23.67 -10.56 21.28
N SER A 39 24.00 -11.23 22.38
CA SER A 39 23.02 -11.63 23.41
C SER A 39 22.27 -10.43 23.97
N THR A 40 22.97 -9.34 24.29
CA THR A 40 22.37 -8.09 24.78
C THR A 40 21.44 -7.45 23.74
N VAL A 41 21.85 -7.40 22.47
CA VAL A 41 20.98 -6.89 21.38
C VAL A 41 19.73 -7.76 21.23
N SER A 42 19.86 -9.08 21.32
CA SER A 42 18.72 -10.00 21.24
C SER A 42 17.71 -9.80 22.37
N GLU A 43 18.17 -9.56 23.60
CA GLU A 43 17.29 -9.22 24.74
C GLU A 43 16.57 -7.88 24.54
N ASP A 44 17.24 -6.91 23.92
CA ASP A 44 16.62 -5.62 23.60
C ASP A 44 15.56 -5.76 22.49
N ILE A 45 15.86 -6.52 21.44
CA ILE A 45 14.92 -6.85 20.37
C ILE A 45 13.69 -7.57 20.92
N LEU A 46 13.87 -8.48 21.87
CA LEU A 46 12.75 -9.20 22.50
C LEU A 46 11.79 -8.21 23.17
N VAL A 47 12.30 -7.22 23.90
CA VAL A 47 11.47 -6.17 24.50
C VAL A 47 10.73 -5.36 23.45
N VAL A 48 11.39 -4.99 22.34
CA VAL A 48 10.73 -4.27 21.24
C VAL A 48 9.63 -5.14 20.62
N LYS A 49 9.91 -6.41 20.36
CA LYS A 49 8.96 -7.37 19.79
C LYS A 49 7.73 -7.52 20.68
N ASP A 50 7.94 -7.75 21.97
CA ASP A 50 6.85 -7.93 22.93
C ASP A 50 6.01 -6.66 23.05
N THR A 51 6.66 -5.48 23.04
CA THR A 51 5.97 -4.19 23.07
C THR A 51 5.09 -3.99 21.83
N LEU A 52 5.65 -4.16 20.63
CA LEU A 52 4.90 -3.97 19.38
C LEU A 52 3.72 -4.95 19.28
N ASN A 53 3.92 -6.21 19.66
CA ASN A 53 2.86 -7.22 19.68
C ASN A 53 1.76 -6.86 20.70
N LYS A 54 2.13 -6.50 21.93
CA LYS A 54 1.19 -6.17 23.01
C LYS A 54 0.28 -4.99 22.66
N PHE A 55 0.82 -3.99 21.97
CA PHE A 55 0.06 -2.81 21.55
C PHE A 55 -0.52 -2.92 20.13
N GLN A 56 -0.38 -4.08 19.48
CA GLN A 56 -0.86 -4.34 18.12
C GLN A 56 -0.34 -3.30 17.11
N MET A 57 0.95 -2.97 17.23
CA MET A 57 1.66 -1.97 16.41
C MET A 57 2.52 -2.65 15.32
N GLY A 58 2.09 -3.81 14.83
CA GLY A 58 2.89 -4.69 13.96
C GLY A 58 3.69 -5.72 14.75
N ARG A 59 4.61 -6.41 14.05
CA ARG A 59 5.39 -7.53 14.61
C ARG A 59 6.85 -7.46 14.15
N ILE A 60 7.74 -8.10 14.92
CA ILE A 60 9.13 -8.32 14.52
C ILE A 60 9.32 -9.80 14.18
N ASP A 61 9.79 -10.03 12.96
CA ASP A 61 10.11 -11.35 12.45
C ASP A 61 11.59 -11.61 12.53
N THR A 62 11.94 -12.84 12.91
CA THR A 62 13.31 -13.32 12.90
C THR A 62 13.49 -14.24 11.69
N ILE A 63 14.50 -13.95 10.88
CA ILE A 63 14.87 -14.75 9.72
C ILE A 63 16.18 -15.46 10.04
N SER A 64 16.16 -16.79 9.96
CA SER A 64 17.33 -17.63 10.23
C SER A 64 18.28 -17.71 9.03
N GLY A 65 19.56 -17.99 9.28
CA GLY A 65 20.58 -18.21 8.24
C GLY A 65 21.69 -17.14 8.21
N ALA A 66 22.66 -17.31 7.31
CA ALA A 66 23.84 -16.44 7.19
C ALA A 66 23.51 -15.00 6.78
N SER A 67 22.47 -14.82 5.96
CA SER A 67 21.85 -13.54 5.59
C SER A 67 20.64 -13.19 6.47
N GLY A 68 20.49 -13.92 7.59
CA GLY A 68 19.40 -13.75 8.54
C GLY A 68 19.49 -12.46 9.34
N GLY A 69 18.45 -12.21 10.12
CA GLY A 69 18.31 -10.97 10.87
C GLY A 69 16.90 -10.80 11.40
N ILE A 70 16.51 -9.55 11.57
CA ILE A 70 15.16 -9.17 11.97
C ILE A 70 14.55 -8.22 10.96
N LYS A 71 13.23 -8.24 10.83
CA LYS A 71 12.48 -7.22 10.09
C LYS A 71 11.24 -6.83 10.86
N TYR A 72 10.87 -5.56 10.75
CA TYR A 72 9.56 -5.10 11.21
C TYR A 72 8.53 -5.34 10.12
N VAL A 73 7.40 -5.94 10.50
CA VAL A 73 6.25 -6.17 9.64
C VAL A 73 5.11 -5.28 10.14
N CYS A 74 4.64 -4.39 9.27
CA CYS A 74 3.51 -3.53 9.57
C CYS A 74 2.25 -4.36 9.85
N GLY A 75 1.40 -3.86 10.73
CA GLY A 75 0.15 -4.52 11.08
C GLY A 75 -0.78 -3.58 11.81
N ILE A 76 -2.07 -3.88 11.68
CA ILE A 76 -3.15 -3.14 12.31
C ILE A 76 -4.26 -4.13 12.68
N SER A 77 -4.83 -3.97 13.88
CA SER A 77 -5.89 -4.84 14.38
C SER A 77 -7.18 -4.65 13.59
N SER A 78 -7.97 -5.72 13.48
CA SER A 78 -9.25 -5.69 12.74
C SER A 78 -10.20 -4.63 13.30
N GLU A 79 -10.16 -4.37 14.60
CA GLU A 79 -10.92 -3.30 15.25
C GLU A 79 -10.50 -1.92 14.74
N LYS A 80 -9.20 -1.60 14.75
CA LYS A 80 -8.69 -0.31 14.23
C LYS A 80 -8.91 -0.15 12.74
N ARG A 81 -8.84 -1.23 11.95
CA ARG A 81 -9.19 -1.21 10.52
C ARG A 81 -10.63 -0.76 10.32
N ARG A 82 -11.55 -1.39 11.06
CA ARG A 82 -12.98 -1.10 10.97
C ARG A 82 -13.29 0.31 11.46
N GLU A 83 -12.71 0.73 12.58
CA GLU A 83 -12.84 2.10 13.10
C GLU A 83 -12.36 3.14 12.07
N PHE A 84 -11.22 2.89 11.41
CA PHE A 84 -10.72 3.76 10.34
C PHE A 84 -11.69 3.82 9.15
N ALA A 85 -12.17 2.66 8.68
CA ALA A 85 -13.11 2.60 7.57
C ALA A 85 -14.43 3.30 7.89
N GLU A 86 -14.94 3.17 9.11
CA GLU A 86 -16.14 3.87 9.60
C GLU A 86 -15.93 5.39 9.61
N LYS A 87 -14.80 5.87 10.15
CA LYS A 87 -14.43 7.30 10.11
C LYS A 87 -14.34 7.83 8.69
N LEU A 88 -13.72 7.06 7.80
CA LEU A 88 -13.59 7.44 6.39
C LEU A 88 -14.97 7.53 5.71
N CYS A 89 -15.89 6.58 5.99
CA CYS A 89 -17.27 6.65 5.52
C CYS A 89 -17.98 7.93 5.99
N ILE A 90 -17.81 8.32 7.26
CA ILE A 90 -18.40 9.56 7.80
C ILE A 90 -17.89 10.79 7.02
N ILE A 91 -16.57 10.88 6.80
CA ILE A 91 -15.96 11.99 6.04
C ILE A 91 -16.51 12.05 4.62
N LEU A 92 -16.62 10.89 3.96
CA LEU A 92 -17.06 10.76 2.57
C LEU A 92 -18.56 11.00 2.37
N LYS A 93 -19.38 10.84 3.42
CA LYS A 93 -20.84 11.09 3.39
C LYS A 93 -21.21 12.58 3.30
N ASN A 94 -20.26 13.50 3.46
CA ASN A 94 -20.55 14.92 3.28
C ASN A 94 -21.08 15.20 1.85
N ARG A 95 -22.26 15.80 1.75
CA ARG A 95 -22.94 16.12 0.48
C ARG A 95 -22.10 17.02 -0.43
N GLU A 96 -21.26 17.89 0.11
CA GLU A 96 -20.36 18.74 -0.68
C GLU A 96 -19.33 17.96 -1.49
N ARG A 97 -19.13 16.67 -1.18
CA ARG A 97 -18.24 15.78 -1.92
C ARG A 97 -18.91 15.17 -3.14
N ILE A 98 -20.23 15.27 -3.28
CA ILE A 98 -20.93 14.69 -4.43
C ILE A 98 -20.69 15.58 -5.65
N ILE A 99 -20.15 14.98 -6.71
CA ILE A 99 -19.87 15.65 -7.98
C ILE A 99 -20.58 14.96 -9.14
N PRO A 100 -20.80 15.65 -10.28
CA PRO A 100 -21.55 15.11 -11.42
C PRO A 100 -21.03 13.75 -11.89
N GLY A 101 -21.97 12.87 -12.28
CA GLY A 101 -21.64 11.52 -12.77
C GLY A 101 -21.54 10.44 -11.69
N ASN A 102 -22.13 10.66 -10.51
CA ASN A 102 -22.11 9.73 -9.37
C ASN A 102 -20.67 9.48 -8.86
N PHE A 103 -19.92 10.57 -8.70
CA PHE A 103 -18.54 10.55 -8.20
C PHE A 103 -18.45 11.27 -6.86
N LEU A 104 -17.40 10.93 -6.10
CA LEU A 104 -17.04 11.60 -4.85
C LEU A 104 -15.75 12.39 -5.03
N TYR A 105 -15.73 13.59 -4.48
CA TYR A 105 -14.53 14.38 -4.30
C TYR A 105 -13.70 13.81 -3.15
N MET A 106 -12.54 13.26 -3.50
CA MET A 106 -11.62 12.60 -2.56
C MET A 106 -10.22 13.19 -2.58
N THR A 107 -9.99 14.29 -3.30
CA THR A 107 -8.63 14.79 -3.53
C THR A 107 -7.95 15.22 -2.23
N ASP A 108 -8.68 15.88 -1.33
CA ASP A 108 -8.20 16.23 0.00
C ASP A 108 -7.88 15.00 0.87
N ILE A 109 -8.68 13.94 0.74
CA ILE A 109 -8.48 12.65 1.44
C ILE A 109 -7.23 11.96 0.92
N MET A 110 -7.09 11.85 -0.40
CA MET A 110 -5.96 11.16 -1.06
C MET A 110 -4.62 11.85 -0.83
N PHE A 111 -4.63 13.15 -0.53
CA PHE A 111 -3.43 13.93 -0.22
C PHE A 111 -3.29 14.25 1.27
N ASN A 112 -4.11 13.67 2.14
CA ASN A 112 -3.98 13.80 3.59
C ASN A 112 -3.01 12.73 4.14
N PRO A 113 -1.82 13.11 4.65
CA PRO A 113 -0.83 12.13 5.10
C PRO A 113 -1.31 11.24 6.25
N ALA A 114 -2.16 11.75 7.14
CA ALA A 114 -2.67 10.97 8.27
C ALA A 114 -3.65 9.88 7.82
N ILE A 115 -4.52 10.20 6.86
CA ILE A 115 -5.45 9.22 6.28
C ILE A 115 -4.68 8.20 5.45
N ILE A 116 -3.79 8.67 4.58
CA ILE A 116 -2.99 7.81 3.70
C ILE A 116 -2.07 6.88 4.49
N TYR A 117 -1.47 7.35 5.58
CA TYR A 117 -0.66 6.51 6.48
C TYR A 117 -1.46 5.28 6.94
N ILE A 118 -2.65 5.49 7.49
CA ILE A 118 -3.47 4.40 8.02
C ILE A 118 -3.96 3.50 6.89
N ALA A 119 -4.49 4.07 5.79
CA ALA A 119 -4.94 3.30 4.64
C ALA A 119 -3.82 2.44 4.02
N GLY A 120 -2.61 2.99 3.94
CA GLY A 120 -1.42 2.30 3.45
C GLY A 120 -1.02 1.14 4.35
N VAL A 121 -1.04 1.30 5.67
CA VAL A 121 -0.79 0.20 6.63
C VAL A 121 -1.84 -0.90 6.48
N ILE A 122 -3.12 -0.55 6.33
CA ILE A 122 -4.20 -1.52 6.13
C ILE A 122 -3.94 -2.35 4.87
N LEU A 123 -3.78 -1.70 3.71
CA LEU A 123 -3.57 -2.40 2.45
C LEU A 123 -2.27 -3.20 2.43
N ALA A 124 -1.17 -2.65 2.94
CA ALA A 124 0.10 -3.37 3.04
C ALA A 124 -0.04 -4.63 3.90
N SER A 125 -0.75 -4.55 5.03
CA SER A 125 -0.95 -5.72 5.92
C SER A 125 -1.68 -6.89 5.25
N ILE A 126 -2.51 -6.62 4.24
CA ILE A 126 -3.23 -7.66 3.48
C ILE A 126 -2.30 -8.40 2.51
N PHE A 127 -1.30 -7.70 1.97
CA PHE A 127 -0.42 -8.24 0.93
C PHE A 127 0.98 -8.61 1.44
N ILE A 128 1.27 -8.40 2.73
CA ILE A 128 2.62 -8.50 3.29
C ILE A 128 3.28 -9.87 3.10
N GLU A 129 2.49 -10.95 3.09
CA GLU A 129 2.97 -12.32 2.90
C GLU A 129 3.19 -12.71 1.42
N LYS A 130 2.80 -11.85 0.46
CA LYS A 130 2.89 -12.18 -0.97
C LYS A 130 4.30 -12.05 -1.57
N ASN A 131 5.28 -11.53 -0.82
CA ASN A 131 6.67 -11.36 -1.26
C ASN A 131 6.76 -10.71 -2.66
N ILE A 132 6.21 -9.50 -2.78
CA ILE A 132 6.21 -8.70 -4.01
C ILE A 132 7.58 -8.04 -4.24
N ASP A 133 7.85 -7.65 -5.48
CA ASP A 133 9.02 -6.86 -5.90
C ASP A 133 8.68 -5.38 -6.07
N TYR A 134 7.45 -5.05 -6.50
CA TYR A 134 7.02 -3.67 -6.77
C TYR A 134 5.56 -3.44 -6.39
N VAL A 135 5.25 -2.20 -5.98
CA VAL A 135 3.89 -1.68 -5.98
C VAL A 135 3.71 -0.86 -7.24
N VAL A 136 2.63 -1.08 -7.97
CA VAL A 136 2.29 -0.37 -9.21
C VAL A 136 1.08 0.51 -8.95
N THR A 137 1.05 1.69 -9.55
CA THR A 137 -0.11 2.58 -9.57
C THR A 137 -0.20 3.32 -10.90
N VAL A 138 -1.28 4.06 -11.12
CA VAL A 138 -1.44 4.97 -12.26
C VAL A 138 -1.50 6.39 -11.75
N GLU A 139 -0.89 7.31 -12.47
CA GLU A 139 -1.03 8.72 -12.10
C GLU A 139 -2.51 9.19 -12.13
N THR A 140 -2.93 10.10 -11.26
CA THR A 140 -2.11 10.85 -10.27
C THR A 140 -2.57 10.64 -8.83
N LYS A 141 -3.88 10.48 -8.62
CA LYS A 141 -4.51 10.52 -7.28
C LYS A 141 -4.15 9.30 -6.41
N GLY A 142 -3.95 8.12 -7.00
CA GLY A 142 -3.54 6.91 -6.29
C GLY A 142 -2.09 6.91 -5.79
N ILE A 143 -1.23 7.80 -6.29
CA ILE A 143 0.22 7.82 -6.00
C ILE A 143 0.55 7.87 -4.50
N PRO A 144 -0.05 8.75 -3.67
CA PRO A 144 0.29 8.82 -2.24
C PRO A 144 -0.03 7.52 -1.50
N LEU A 145 -1.18 6.91 -1.80
CA LEU A 145 -1.58 5.63 -1.20
C LEU A 145 -0.62 4.52 -1.62
N ALA A 146 -0.34 4.41 -2.92
CA ALA A 146 0.58 3.42 -3.44
C ALA A 146 2.00 3.60 -2.89
N TYR A 147 2.45 4.84 -2.72
CA TYR A 147 3.73 5.17 -2.08
C TYR A 147 3.79 4.65 -0.65
N GLU A 148 2.76 4.91 0.14
CA GLU A 148 2.73 4.46 1.54
C GLU A 148 2.68 2.93 1.66
N VAL A 149 1.92 2.26 0.77
CA VAL A 149 1.95 0.79 0.67
C VAL A 149 3.34 0.30 0.27
N ALA A 150 3.98 0.89 -0.75
CA ALA A 150 5.33 0.51 -1.18
C ALA A 150 6.34 0.67 -0.04
N ARG A 151 6.24 1.78 0.70
CA ARG A 151 7.04 2.08 1.89
C ARG A 151 6.87 0.97 2.92
N MET A 152 5.65 0.65 3.33
CA MET A 152 5.35 -0.42 4.30
C MET A 152 5.81 -1.81 3.85
N MET A 153 5.69 -2.09 2.55
CA MET A 153 6.11 -3.35 1.94
C MET A 153 7.63 -3.43 1.76
N GLY A 154 8.38 -2.33 1.95
CA GLY A 154 9.84 -2.29 1.80
C GLY A 154 10.31 -2.38 0.33
N VAL A 155 9.45 -2.07 -0.64
CA VAL A 155 9.71 -2.20 -2.09
C VAL A 155 9.60 -0.87 -2.82
N GLN A 156 9.97 -0.84 -4.10
CA GLN A 156 9.87 0.37 -4.93
C GLN A 156 8.44 0.55 -5.47
N LEU A 157 8.06 1.83 -5.62
CA LEU A 157 6.85 2.24 -6.33
C LEU A 157 7.16 2.40 -7.82
N VAL A 158 6.28 1.86 -8.66
CA VAL A 158 6.25 2.05 -10.11
C VAL A 158 4.99 2.83 -10.47
N VAL A 159 5.16 3.96 -11.14
CA VAL A 159 4.05 4.82 -11.55
C VAL A 159 3.88 4.72 -13.06
N VAL A 160 2.73 4.21 -13.48
CA VAL A 160 2.33 4.15 -14.89
C VAL A 160 1.76 5.50 -15.32
N ARG A 161 2.19 5.96 -16.49
CA ARG A 161 1.77 7.23 -17.08
C ARG A 161 0.59 7.04 -18.00
N ARG A 162 -0.23 8.08 -18.17
CA ARG A 162 -1.31 8.12 -19.17
C ARG A 162 -0.82 8.55 -20.55
N GLU A 163 0.35 9.17 -20.59
CA GLU A 163 0.99 9.65 -21.81
C GLU A 163 2.50 9.40 -21.76
N GLN A 164 3.09 9.13 -22.92
CA GLN A 164 4.53 8.97 -23.02
C GLN A 164 5.26 10.28 -22.70
N LYS A 165 6.28 10.20 -21.85
CA LYS A 165 7.21 11.30 -21.60
C LYS A 165 8.56 10.97 -22.21
N PHE A 166 9.09 11.87 -23.05
CA PHE A 166 10.39 11.68 -23.71
C PHE A 166 11.53 11.43 -22.70
N THR A 167 11.44 12.05 -21.52
CA THR A 167 12.40 11.90 -20.42
C THR A 167 12.49 10.49 -19.83
N GLU A 168 11.55 9.60 -20.13
CA GLU A 168 11.52 8.22 -19.61
C GLU A 168 12.21 7.19 -20.54
N GLY A 169 12.69 7.64 -21.70
CA GLY A 169 13.42 6.82 -22.66
C GLY A 169 12.55 5.75 -23.34
N SER A 170 13.13 4.58 -23.61
CA SER A 170 12.39 3.47 -24.24
C SER A 170 11.21 3.06 -23.36
N THR A 171 10.02 3.18 -23.93
CA THR A 171 8.75 3.06 -23.22
C THR A 171 7.88 2.03 -23.92
N LEU A 172 7.16 1.23 -23.13
CA LEU A 172 6.11 0.36 -23.62
C LEU A 172 4.77 1.06 -23.43
N THR A 173 3.93 1.00 -24.46
CA THR A 173 2.65 1.71 -24.51
C THR A 173 1.54 0.73 -24.88
N ILE A 174 0.45 0.75 -24.12
CA ILE A 174 -0.76 -0.05 -24.40
C ILE A 174 -1.99 0.85 -24.45
N ASN A 175 -3.04 0.36 -25.10
CA ASN A 175 -4.35 0.98 -25.09
C ASN A 175 -5.33 0.12 -24.25
N TYR A 176 -6.22 0.78 -23.52
CA TYR A 176 -7.24 0.13 -22.70
C TYR A 176 -8.52 0.96 -22.70
N VAL A 177 -9.65 0.33 -22.34
CA VAL A 177 -10.93 1.04 -22.20
C VAL A 177 -11.08 1.53 -20.77
N SER A 178 -11.20 2.83 -20.60
CA SER A 178 -11.38 3.45 -19.30
C SER A 178 -12.76 3.16 -18.73
N GLY A 179 -12.82 2.57 -17.53
CA GLY A 179 -14.08 2.33 -16.82
C GLY A 179 -14.78 3.61 -16.35
N SER A 180 -14.10 4.76 -16.32
CA SER A 180 -14.71 6.06 -15.98
C SER A 180 -15.40 6.71 -17.17
N THR A 181 -14.76 6.67 -18.34
CA THR A 181 -15.18 7.45 -19.52
C THR A 181 -15.72 6.60 -20.68
N GLY A 182 -15.51 5.28 -20.67
CA GLY A 182 -15.81 4.39 -21.79
C GLY A 182 -14.92 4.59 -23.02
N ARG A 183 -13.98 5.54 -22.97
CA ARG A 183 -13.08 5.87 -24.07
C ARG A 183 -11.81 5.02 -24.01
N ILE A 184 -11.21 4.82 -25.19
CA ILE A 184 -9.85 4.30 -25.29
C ILE A 184 -8.91 5.32 -24.66
N GLN A 185 -8.11 4.85 -23.71
CA GLN A 185 -7.03 5.58 -23.09
C GLN A 185 -5.72 4.81 -23.28
N THR A 186 -4.62 5.52 -23.14
CA THR A 186 -3.29 4.97 -23.28
C THR A 186 -2.63 4.89 -21.91
N MET A 187 -1.77 3.88 -21.74
CA MET A 187 -0.88 3.77 -20.59
C MET A 187 0.52 3.50 -21.08
N SER A 188 1.50 4.10 -20.44
CA SER A 188 2.89 3.95 -20.83
C SER A 188 3.80 3.78 -19.62
N LEU A 189 4.81 2.92 -19.77
CA LEU A 189 5.79 2.65 -18.72
C LEU A 189 7.18 2.45 -19.33
N SER A 190 8.19 3.11 -18.74
CA SER A 190 9.59 2.91 -19.15
C SER A 190 9.99 1.44 -19.01
N LYS A 191 10.69 0.90 -20.01
CA LYS A 191 11.23 -0.48 -19.95
C LYS A 191 12.23 -0.67 -18.81
N LYS A 192 12.76 0.42 -18.25
CA LYS A 192 13.69 0.41 -17.10
C LYS A 192 12.98 0.40 -15.75
N ALA A 193 11.67 0.70 -15.71
CA ALA A 193 10.95 0.89 -14.46
C ALA A 193 10.67 -0.42 -13.72
N LEU A 194 10.66 -1.54 -14.44
CA LEU A 194 10.28 -2.84 -13.90
C LEU A 194 11.19 -3.93 -14.47
N LYS A 195 11.66 -4.84 -13.61
CA LYS A 195 12.43 -6.00 -14.05
C LYS A 195 11.49 -7.04 -14.66
N LYS A 196 11.95 -7.73 -15.70
CA LYS A 196 11.22 -8.86 -16.27
C LYS A 196 10.94 -9.94 -15.20
N GLY A 197 9.75 -10.52 -15.19
CA GLY A 197 9.39 -11.59 -14.24
C GLY A 197 9.03 -11.13 -12.83
N SER A 198 8.79 -9.83 -12.62
CA SER A 198 8.56 -9.29 -11.27
C SER A 198 7.16 -9.60 -10.75
N LYS A 199 7.06 -9.75 -9.43
CA LYS A 199 5.79 -9.87 -8.70
C LYS A 199 5.31 -8.50 -8.24
N CYS A 200 4.09 -8.15 -8.61
CA CYS A 200 3.55 -6.82 -8.40
C CYS A 200 2.23 -6.86 -7.64
N ILE A 201 1.88 -5.77 -6.96
CA ILE A 201 0.50 -5.45 -6.59
C ILE A 201 0.11 -4.11 -7.20
N PHE A 202 -1.18 -3.92 -7.46
CA PHE A 202 -1.73 -2.66 -7.97
C PHE A 202 -2.50 -1.95 -6.86
N ILE A 203 -2.18 -0.69 -6.62
CA ILE A 203 -2.85 0.15 -5.61
C ILE A 203 -3.37 1.42 -6.29
N ASP A 204 -4.65 1.73 -6.10
CA ASP A 204 -5.28 2.93 -6.67
C ASP A 204 -6.33 3.54 -5.73
N ASP A 205 -6.83 4.73 -6.07
CA ASP A 205 -7.79 5.46 -5.24
C ASP A 205 -9.22 4.86 -5.33
N PHE A 206 -9.70 4.58 -6.55
CA PHE A 206 -11.11 4.28 -6.78
C PHE A 206 -11.36 3.17 -7.81
N MET A 207 -12.07 2.12 -7.41
CA MET A 207 -12.54 1.06 -8.30
C MET A 207 -13.95 1.37 -8.85
N ARG A 208 -14.08 1.45 -10.18
CA ARG A 208 -15.39 1.41 -10.89
C ARG A 208 -15.60 0.03 -11.52
N ALA A 209 -15.50 -0.04 -12.85
CA ALA A 209 -15.59 -1.29 -13.61
C ALA A 209 -14.26 -2.08 -13.63
N GLY A 210 -13.12 -1.46 -13.27
CA GLY A 210 -11.81 -2.13 -13.29
C GLY A 210 -11.06 -2.06 -14.62
N GLY A 211 -11.46 -1.18 -15.55
CA GLY A 211 -10.77 -1.02 -16.84
C GLY A 211 -9.29 -0.65 -16.69
N THR A 212 -8.97 0.25 -15.75
CA THR A 212 -7.58 0.62 -15.42
C THR A 212 -6.79 -0.57 -14.88
N ALA A 213 -7.39 -1.39 -14.01
CA ALA A 213 -6.75 -2.60 -13.49
C ALA A 213 -6.46 -3.62 -14.61
N ILE A 214 -7.38 -3.79 -15.58
CA ILE A 214 -7.14 -4.60 -16.78
C ILE A 214 -5.99 -4.02 -17.63
N GLY A 215 -5.93 -2.69 -17.79
CA GLY A 215 -4.81 -2.01 -18.41
C GLY A 215 -3.49 -2.38 -17.73
N ILE A 216 -3.42 -2.29 -16.40
CA ILE A 216 -2.24 -2.69 -15.63
C ILE A 216 -1.90 -4.17 -15.83
N ILE A 217 -2.88 -5.08 -15.77
CA ILE A 217 -2.65 -6.51 -16.01
C ILE A 217 -2.03 -6.74 -17.39
N ASN A 218 -2.57 -6.12 -18.43
CA ASN A 218 -2.05 -6.26 -19.79
C ASN A 218 -0.66 -5.63 -19.93
N LEU A 219 -0.43 -4.48 -19.29
CA LEU A 219 0.88 -3.84 -19.29
C LEU A 219 1.93 -4.73 -18.64
N LEU A 220 1.63 -5.33 -17.47
CA LEU A 220 2.56 -6.20 -16.75
C LEU A 220 2.86 -7.50 -17.51
N LYS A 221 1.91 -8.03 -18.30
CA LYS A 221 2.16 -9.17 -19.18
C LYS A 221 3.26 -8.90 -20.20
N GLU A 222 3.36 -7.68 -20.72
CA GLU A 222 4.43 -7.29 -21.65
C GLU A 222 5.83 -7.26 -20.97
N PHE A 223 5.87 -7.19 -19.64
CA PHE A 223 7.08 -7.36 -18.84
C PHE A 223 7.24 -8.79 -18.29
N GLU A 224 6.41 -9.74 -18.75
CA GLU A 224 6.32 -11.11 -18.24
C GLU A 224 6.17 -11.15 -16.71
N SER A 225 5.50 -10.15 -16.17
CA SER A 225 5.39 -9.90 -14.73
C SER A 225 4.00 -10.23 -14.23
N GLU A 226 3.91 -10.62 -12.96
CA GLU A 226 2.71 -11.18 -12.36
C GLU A 226 2.04 -10.17 -11.43
N LEU A 227 0.72 -10.03 -11.52
CA LEU A 227 -0.06 -9.22 -10.58
C LEU A 227 -0.65 -10.13 -9.50
N LEU A 228 -0.11 -10.03 -8.28
CA LEU A 228 -0.48 -10.88 -7.14
C LEU A 228 -1.65 -10.36 -6.32
N GLY A 229 -2.10 -9.13 -6.55
CA GLY A 229 -3.19 -8.52 -5.79
C GLY A 229 -3.48 -7.10 -6.21
N ILE A 230 -4.70 -6.66 -5.86
CA ILE A 230 -5.20 -5.32 -6.17
C ILE A 230 -5.84 -4.73 -4.92
N GLY A 231 -5.49 -3.50 -4.58
CA GLY A 231 -6.02 -2.75 -3.45
C GLY A 231 -6.54 -1.37 -3.85
N PHE A 232 -7.67 -0.97 -3.30
CA PHE A 232 -8.28 0.34 -3.50
C PHE A 232 -8.60 1.02 -2.17
N LEU A 233 -8.66 2.35 -2.16
CA LEU A 233 -9.27 3.05 -1.02
C LEU A 233 -10.79 2.82 -1.03
N ILE A 234 -11.44 3.02 -2.18
CA ILE A 234 -12.89 2.89 -2.33
C ILE A 234 -13.25 2.00 -3.52
N ASP A 235 -14.26 1.16 -3.35
CA ASP A 235 -14.91 0.43 -4.43
C ASP A 235 -16.36 0.89 -4.67
N ASN A 236 -16.72 1.13 -5.93
CA ASN A 236 -18.12 1.32 -6.32
C ASN A 236 -18.79 -0.04 -6.58
N VAL A 237 -19.41 -0.61 -5.56
CA VAL A 237 -20.00 -1.96 -5.61
C VAL A 237 -21.27 -2.06 -6.44
N GLU A 238 -21.94 -0.94 -6.76
CA GLU A 238 -23.13 -0.91 -7.63
C GLU A 238 -22.80 -1.18 -9.10
N THR A 239 -21.51 -1.13 -9.48
CA THR A 239 -21.12 -1.38 -10.86
C THR A 239 -21.40 -2.86 -11.20
N PRO A 240 -22.39 -3.16 -12.07
CA PRO A 240 -22.96 -4.51 -12.20
C PRO A 240 -21.99 -5.52 -12.81
N LYS A 241 -20.96 -5.05 -13.54
CA LYS A 241 -19.93 -5.91 -14.14
C LYS A 241 -18.53 -5.41 -13.80
N LYS A 242 -17.87 -6.10 -12.88
CA LYS A 242 -16.45 -5.92 -12.57
C LYS A 242 -15.61 -6.67 -13.61
N LEU A 243 -14.58 -6.02 -14.13
CA LEU A 243 -13.65 -6.60 -15.10
C LEU A 243 -12.53 -7.40 -14.43
N VAL A 244 -12.28 -7.17 -13.14
CA VAL A 244 -11.31 -7.91 -12.34
C VAL A 244 -11.99 -8.53 -11.12
N GLN A 245 -11.47 -9.69 -10.71
CA GLN A 245 -11.87 -10.41 -9.50
C GLN A 245 -10.76 -10.28 -8.45
N ASP A 246 -11.04 -10.69 -7.21
CA ASP A 246 -10.06 -10.78 -6.11
C ASP A 246 -9.27 -9.49 -5.80
N TYR A 247 -10.00 -8.38 -5.61
CA TYR A 247 -9.44 -7.12 -5.11
C TYR A 247 -9.86 -6.84 -3.67
N LYS A 248 -9.20 -5.85 -3.06
CA LYS A 248 -9.43 -5.38 -1.71
C LYS A 248 -9.77 -3.89 -1.73
N SER A 249 -10.73 -3.46 -0.93
CA SER A 249 -11.15 -2.06 -0.79
C SER A 249 -11.38 -1.73 0.67
N ILE A 250 -11.09 -0.51 1.12
CA ILE A 250 -11.34 -0.13 2.52
C ILE A 250 -12.80 0.29 2.72
N VAL A 251 -13.40 0.95 1.73
CA VAL A 251 -14.77 1.44 1.77
C VAL A 251 -15.53 0.98 0.53
N ASP A 252 -16.78 0.58 0.71
CA ASP A 252 -17.71 0.27 -0.37
C ASP A 252 -18.69 1.45 -0.55
N PHE A 253 -18.80 1.92 -1.79
CA PHE A 253 -19.69 2.97 -2.24
C PHE A 253 -20.83 2.37 -3.08
N LYS A 254 -22.07 2.49 -2.59
CA LYS A 254 -23.31 2.01 -3.22
C LYS A 254 -24.05 3.13 -3.97
N GLY A 255 -23.32 4.11 -4.51
CA GLY A 255 -23.95 5.21 -5.24
C GLY A 255 -24.61 6.24 -4.32
N ILE A 256 -25.56 6.98 -4.90
CA ILE A 256 -26.25 8.09 -4.25
C ILE A 256 -27.74 7.72 -4.18
N ASP A 257 -28.34 7.88 -2.99
CA ASP A 257 -29.77 7.63 -2.78
C ASP A 257 -30.67 8.71 -3.42
N GLU A 258 -31.98 8.50 -3.39
CA GLU A 258 -32.98 9.44 -3.92
C GLU A 258 -32.95 10.81 -3.23
N ASN A 259 -32.40 10.88 -2.01
CA ASN A 259 -32.28 12.10 -1.22
C ASN A 259 -30.95 12.84 -1.47
N GLY A 260 -30.13 12.36 -2.40
CA GLY A 260 -28.83 12.94 -2.73
C GLY A 260 -27.74 12.63 -1.69
N ASN A 261 -27.85 11.54 -0.93
CA ASN A 261 -26.82 11.12 0.03
C ASN A 261 -25.96 9.98 -0.54
N ALA A 262 -24.65 10.05 -0.30
CA ALA A 262 -23.73 8.97 -0.64
C ALA A 262 -23.90 7.77 0.30
N LEU A 263 -24.13 6.58 -0.26
CA LEU A 263 -24.27 5.32 0.47
C LEU A 263 -22.88 4.67 0.63
N LEU A 264 -22.28 4.79 1.81
CA LEU A 264 -20.92 4.34 2.11
C LEU A 264 -20.86 3.43 3.33
N PHE A 265 -20.11 2.33 3.20
CA PHE A 265 -19.97 1.29 4.22
C PHE A 265 -18.50 0.83 4.33
N PRO A 266 -18.01 0.48 5.53
CA PRO A 266 -16.76 -0.27 5.65
C PRO A 266 -16.83 -1.53 4.81
N SER A 267 -15.79 -1.80 4.02
CA SER A 267 -15.79 -2.98 3.16
C SER A 267 -15.72 -4.26 4.01
N GLY A 268 -16.43 -5.30 3.59
CA GLY A 268 -16.32 -6.64 4.19
C GLY A 268 -15.03 -7.37 3.83
N ASN A 269 -14.22 -6.81 2.94
CA ASN A 269 -13.08 -7.48 2.33
C ASN A 269 -11.70 -7.12 2.94
N ILE A 270 -11.66 -6.37 4.05
CA ILE A 270 -10.43 -5.87 4.74
C ILE A 270 -10.14 -6.47 6.11
#